data_AF-A0A5S4F468-F1
#
_entry.id   AF-A0A5S4F468-F1
#
_cell.length_a   1.000
_cell.length_b   1.000
_cell.length_c   1.000
_cell.angle_alpha   90.00
_cell.angle_beta   90.00
_cell.angle_gamma   90.00
#
_symmetry.space_group_name_H-M   'P 1'
#
loop_
_entity.id
_entity.type
_entity.pdbx_description
1 polymer ?
#
loop_
_entity_poly.entity_id
_entity_poly.type
_entity_poly.pdbx_seq_one_letter_code
_entity_poly.pdbx_strand_id
1 'polypeptide(L)'
;MPEMDIAKIVAVVKQGKTVVSGEDSMIVDAVLRATEENRKATFYVPRALHEEVMARYWTSERLKQTGTEPVSDEEARRIKAELDLDINGYSNRIDCPRCGHVYDMYEFLKQGIAEHGREIVEGILALEDAAVIRVNPVQSLVCPNCKLLMRGHPHYYGHCQYACCRGGQV
;
A
#
# COMPACT_ATOMS: atom_id res chain seq x y z
N MET A 1 -12.23 -17.54 -22.35
CA MET A 1 -11.39 -16.35 -22.18
C MET A 1 -12.30 -15.21 -21.79
N PRO A 2 -12.03 -14.46 -20.71
CA PRO A 2 -12.80 -13.27 -20.39
C PRO A 2 -12.72 -12.29 -21.56
N GLU A 3 -13.87 -11.75 -21.95
CA GLU A 3 -13.98 -10.81 -23.06
C GLU A 3 -13.41 -9.45 -22.63
N MET A 4 -12.59 -8.85 -23.50
CA MET A 4 -11.97 -7.56 -23.23
C MET A 4 -13.01 -6.44 -23.40
N ASP A 5 -13.34 -5.76 -22.30
CA ASP A 5 -14.26 -4.62 -22.30
C ASP A 5 -13.53 -3.34 -22.76
N ILE A 6 -13.51 -3.11 -24.07
CA ILE A 6 -12.90 -1.93 -24.69
C ILE A 6 -13.50 -0.62 -24.16
N ALA A 7 -14.80 -0.58 -23.82
CA ALA A 7 -15.45 0.64 -23.36
C ALA A 7 -14.87 1.10 -22.00
N LYS A 8 -14.61 0.16 -21.09
CA LYS A 8 -13.93 0.45 -19.82
C LYS A 8 -12.49 0.92 -20.02
N ILE A 9 -11.75 0.31 -20.95
CA ILE A 9 -10.39 0.74 -21.30
C ILE A 9 -10.41 2.18 -21.81
N VAL A 10 -11.31 2.50 -22.74
CA VAL A 10 -11.47 3.86 -23.28
C VAL A 10 -11.85 4.86 -22.18
N ALA A 11 -12.71 4.48 -21.25
CA ALA A 11 -13.09 5.33 -20.13
C ALA A 11 -11.89 5.68 -19.22
N VAL A 12 -11.05 4.69 -18.90
CA VAL A 12 -9.82 4.90 -18.10
C VAL A 12 -8.84 5.82 -18.84
N VAL A 13 -8.64 5.60 -20.14
CA VAL A 13 -7.73 6.43 -20.95
C VAL A 13 -8.22 7.87 -21.05
N LYS A 14 -9.54 8.10 -21.21
CA LYS A 14 -10.14 9.45 -21.22
C LYS A 14 -9.93 10.24 -19.93
N GLN A 15 -9.65 9.57 -18.81
CA GLN A 15 -9.31 10.20 -17.54
C GLN A 15 -7.82 10.60 -17.45
N GLY A 16 -7.08 10.54 -18.56
CA GLY A 16 -5.65 10.86 -18.62
C GLY A 16 -4.75 9.76 -18.05
N LYS A 17 -5.26 8.53 -17.96
CA LYS A 17 -4.50 7.35 -17.50
C LYS A 17 -3.96 6.57 -18.71
N THR A 18 -2.93 5.77 -18.46
CA THR A 18 -2.35 4.87 -19.47
C THR A 18 -2.66 3.44 -19.09
N VAL A 19 -3.09 2.64 -20.06
CA VAL A 19 -3.24 1.18 -19.94
C VAL A 19 -2.10 0.53 -20.71
N VAL A 20 -1.37 -0.37 -20.06
CA VAL A 20 -0.26 -1.13 -20.66
C VAL A 20 -0.61 -2.60 -20.63
N SER A 21 -0.49 -3.28 -21.77
CA SER A 21 -0.64 -4.73 -21.90
C SER A 21 0.66 -5.29 -22.45
N GLY A 22 1.19 -6.33 -21.83
CA GLY A 22 2.44 -6.96 -22.23
C GLY A 22 2.70 -8.22 -21.42
N GLU A 23 3.91 -8.76 -21.53
CA GLU A 23 4.33 -9.93 -20.75
C GLU A 23 4.37 -9.62 -19.25
N ASP A 24 3.99 -10.61 -18.45
CA ASP A 24 3.95 -10.53 -16.98
C ASP A 24 5.28 -10.04 -16.38
N SER A 25 6.39 -10.59 -16.87
CA SER A 25 7.76 -10.21 -16.46
C SER A 25 8.07 -8.73 -16.69
N MET A 26 7.63 -8.18 -17.83
CA MET A 26 7.82 -6.76 -18.16
C MET A 26 7.08 -5.86 -17.17
N ILE A 27 5.86 -6.25 -16.77
CA ILE A 27 5.07 -5.48 -15.78
C ILE A 27 5.71 -5.57 -14.40
N VAL A 28 6.14 -6.76 -13.97
CA VAL A 28 6.84 -6.95 -12.68
C VAL A 28 8.11 -6.11 -12.63
N ASP A 29 8.95 -6.16 -13.67
CA ASP A 29 10.18 -5.39 -13.74
C ASP A 29 9.91 -3.87 -13.77
N ALA A 30 8.83 -3.43 -14.41
CA ALA A 30 8.44 -2.01 -14.40
C ALA A 30 8.08 -1.51 -13.00
N VAL A 31 7.37 -2.32 -12.21
CA VAL A 31 7.03 -1.99 -10.81
C VAL A 31 8.28 -1.92 -9.94
N LEU A 32 9.15 -2.92 -10.05
CA LEU A 32 10.40 -2.99 -9.26
C LEU A 32 11.32 -1.81 -9.60
N ARG A 33 11.53 -1.53 -10.89
CA ARG A 33 12.32 -0.38 -11.34
C ARG A 33 11.78 0.96 -10.88
N ALA A 34 10.46 1.15 -10.92
CA ALA A 34 9.85 2.37 -10.40
C ALA A 34 10.20 2.58 -8.91
N THR A 35 10.32 1.47 -8.17
CA THR A 35 10.68 1.50 -6.75
C THR A 35 12.16 1.82 -6.55
N GLU A 36 13.05 1.13 -7.27
CA GLU A 36 14.50 1.35 -7.24
C GLU A 36 14.89 2.77 -7.65
N GLU A 37 14.23 3.31 -8.67
CA GLU A 37 14.49 4.66 -9.21
C GLU A 37 13.78 5.77 -8.41
N ASN A 38 13.14 5.44 -7.28
CA ASN A 38 12.38 6.37 -6.45
C ASN A 38 11.31 7.17 -7.23
N ARG A 39 10.69 6.55 -8.24
CA ARG A 39 9.63 7.15 -9.05
C ARG A 39 8.29 7.04 -8.32
N LYS A 40 7.39 7.98 -8.60
CA LYS A 40 6.01 7.95 -8.11
C LYS A 40 5.12 7.30 -9.15
N ALA A 41 4.48 6.19 -8.80
CA ALA A 41 3.60 5.47 -9.72
C ALA A 41 2.49 4.74 -8.96
N THR A 42 1.41 4.43 -9.67
CA THR A 42 0.36 3.53 -9.17
C THR A 42 0.04 2.54 -10.26
N PHE A 43 0.14 1.25 -9.95
CA PHE A 43 -0.11 0.16 -10.86
C PHE A 43 -1.37 -0.58 -10.40
N TYR A 44 -2.24 -0.90 -11.34
CA TYR A 44 -3.37 -1.79 -11.15
C TYR A 44 -3.03 -3.07 -11.88
N VAL A 45 -2.78 -4.15 -11.14
CA VAL A 45 -2.25 -5.41 -11.69
C VAL A 45 -3.12 -6.58 -11.26
N PRO A 46 -3.17 -7.69 -12.02
CA PRO A 46 -3.74 -8.93 -11.54
C PRO A 46 -3.06 -9.38 -10.24
N ARG A 47 -3.82 -10.10 -9.39
CA ARG A 47 -3.30 -10.63 -8.12
C ARG A 47 -2.00 -11.43 -8.28
N ALA A 48 -1.89 -12.26 -9.32
CA ALA A 48 -0.70 -13.07 -9.59
C ALA A 48 0.58 -12.21 -9.76
N LEU A 49 0.49 -11.10 -10.50
CA LEU A 49 1.63 -10.19 -10.67
C LEU A 49 1.98 -9.48 -9.37
N HIS A 50 0.98 -9.14 -8.57
CA HIS A 50 1.24 -8.58 -7.24
C HIS A 50 2.00 -9.57 -6.37
N GLU A 51 1.58 -10.83 -6.32
CA GLU A 51 2.26 -11.88 -5.55
C GLU A 51 3.73 -12.05 -6.01
N GLU A 52 3.98 -12.00 -7.32
CA GLU A 52 5.34 -12.05 -7.87
C GLU A 52 6.18 -10.82 -7.48
N VAL A 53 5.63 -9.61 -7.61
CA VAL A 53 6.32 -8.39 -7.18
C VAL A 53 6.64 -8.47 -5.68
N MET A 54 5.67 -8.89 -4.85
CA MET A 54 5.87 -9.00 -3.41
C MET A 54 6.96 -10.00 -3.05
N ALA A 55 6.98 -11.17 -3.69
CA ALA A 55 7.99 -12.19 -3.47
C ALA A 55 9.41 -11.70 -3.83
N ARG A 56 9.56 -10.88 -4.89
CA ARG A 56 10.84 -10.33 -5.31
C ARG A 56 11.26 -9.10 -4.49
N TYR A 57 10.30 -8.27 -4.08
CA TYR A 57 10.55 -7.03 -3.37
C TYR A 57 10.89 -7.27 -1.88
N TRP A 58 10.10 -8.10 -1.19
CA TRP A 58 10.24 -8.34 0.24
C TRP A 58 11.21 -9.47 0.56
N THR A 59 12.50 -9.14 0.53
CA THR A 59 13.53 -10.05 1.04
C THR A 59 13.63 -9.97 2.57
N SER A 60 14.11 -11.04 3.21
CA SER A 60 14.38 -11.04 4.67
C SER A 60 15.34 -9.91 5.09
N GLU A 61 16.27 -9.53 4.21
CA GLU A 61 17.14 -8.39 4.44
C GLU A 61 16.37 -7.07 4.40
N ARG A 62 15.51 -6.87 3.39
CA ARG A 62 14.69 -5.66 3.29
C ARG A 62 13.74 -5.55 4.48
N LEU A 63 13.08 -6.63 4.90
CA LEU A 63 12.21 -6.63 6.10
C LEU A 63 12.97 -6.17 7.35
N LYS A 64 14.21 -6.64 7.55
CA LYS A 64 15.06 -6.20 8.67
C LYS A 64 15.48 -4.74 8.55
N GLN A 65 15.94 -4.31 7.38
CA GLN A 65 16.35 -2.92 7.13
C GLN A 65 15.20 -1.94 7.30
N THR A 66 14.01 -2.39 6.92
CA THR A 66 12.78 -1.61 6.98
C THR A 66 12.02 -1.81 8.28
N GLY A 67 12.51 -2.53 9.29
CA GLY A 67 11.80 -2.74 10.57
C GLY A 67 10.32 -3.14 10.42
N THR A 68 9.97 -3.78 9.30
CA THR A 68 8.62 -4.13 8.92
C THR A 68 8.31 -5.50 9.47
N GLU A 69 7.21 -5.61 10.19
CA GLU A 69 6.79 -6.85 10.85
C GLU A 69 5.42 -7.28 10.35
N PRO A 70 5.09 -8.58 10.35
CA PRO A 70 3.72 -9.02 10.10
C PRO A 70 2.75 -8.30 11.05
N VAL A 71 1.56 -7.97 10.55
CA VAL A 71 0.46 -7.52 11.39
C VAL A 71 0.17 -8.60 12.43
N SER A 72 0.26 -8.25 13.71
CA SER A 72 -0.03 -9.19 14.79
C SER A 72 -1.52 -9.53 14.86
N ASP A 73 -1.87 -10.73 15.34
CA ASP A 73 -3.27 -11.12 15.58
C ASP A 73 -4.01 -10.12 16.47
N GLU A 74 -3.32 -9.51 17.44
CA GLU A 74 -3.92 -8.50 18.32
C GLU A 74 -4.25 -7.21 17.57
N GLU A 75 -3.34 -6.73 16.73
CA GLU A 75 -3.56 -5.55 15.89
C GLU A 75 -4.69 -5.80 14.88
N ALA A 76 -4.71 -6.98 14.24
CA ALA A 76 -5.78 -7.39 13.34
C ALA A 76 -7.14 -7.47 14.05
N ARG A 77 -7.20 -8.07 15.25
CA ARG A 77 -8.42 -8.11 16.06
C ARG A 77 -8.91 -6.71 16.44
N ARG A 78 -8.01 -5.81 16.85
CA ARG A 78 -8.36 -4.42 17.17
C ARG A 78 -8.96 -3.71 15.95
N ILE A 79 -8.32 -3.86 14.79
CA ILE A 79 -8.80 -3.27 13.52
C ILE A 79 -10.16 -3.83 13.14
N LYS A 80 -10.37 -5.14 13.27
CA LYS A 80 -11.66 -5.75 13.02
C LYS A 80 -12.73 -5.24 13.98
N ALA A 81 -12.43 -5.16 15.28
CA ALA A 81 -13.38 -4.72 16.30
C ALA A 81 -13.77 -3.24 16.17
N GLU A 82 -12.81 -2.37 15.86
CA GLU A 82 -13.03 -0.92 15.87
C GLU A 82 -13.34 -0.32 14.49
N LEU A 83 -12.79 -0.90 13.42
CA LEU A 83 -12.95 -0.38 12.06
C LEU A 83 -13.81 -1.28 11.17
N ASP A 84 -14.16 -2.49 11.61
CA ASP A 84 -14.85 -3.54 10.83
C ASP A 84 -14.10 -3.98 9.55
N LEU A 85 -12.79 -3.79 9.53
CA LEU A 85 -11.94 -4.18 8.40
C LEU A 85 -11.23 -5.50 8.72
N ASP A 86 -11.18 -6.40 7.74
CA ASP A 86 -10.33 -7.59 7.78
C ASP A 86 -9.03 -7.29 7.04
N ILE A 87 -7.89 -7.55 7.68
CA ILE A 87 -6.59 -7.16 7.17
C ILE A 87 -5.53 -8.23 7.41
N ASN A 88 -4.59 -8.30 6.48
CA ASN A 88 -3.40 -9.12 6.59
C ASN A 88 -2.20 -8.38 5.96
N GLY A 89 -1.01 -8.90 6.20
CA GLY A 89 0.23 -8.36 5.65
C GLY A 89 1.19 -7.91 6.72
N TYR A 90 1.87 -6.81 6.45
CA TYR A 90 2.94 -6.25 7.25
C TYR A 90 2.66 -4.79 7.67
N SER A 91 3.19 -4.39 8.80
CA SER A 91 3.02 -3.07 9.39
C SER A 91 4.36 -2.56 9.87
N ASN A 92 4.51 -1.23 9.85
CA ASN A 92 5.56 -0.59 10.63
C ASN A 92 4.97 -0.02 11.90
N ARG A 93 5.86 0.20 12.86
CA ARG A 93 5.60 1.05 14.01
C ARG A 93 6.46 2.30 13.91
N ILE A 94 5.79 3.44 13.78
CA ILE A 94 6.44 4.76 13.66
C ILE A 94 6.13 5.56 14.92
N ASP A 95 7.14 5.79 15.75
CA ASP A 95 6.98 6.54 16.99
C ASP A 95 6.88 8.04 16.70
N CYS A 96 5.84 8.70 17.20
CA CYS A 96 5.72 10.14 17.09
C CYS A 96 6.83 10.82 17.90
N PRO A 97 7.71 11.62 17.28
CA PRO A 97 8.85 12.23 17.98
C PRO A 97 8.44 13.26 19.03
N ARG A 98 7.19 13.74 19.00
CA ARG A 98 6.67 14.72 19.96
C ARG A 98 6.02 14.08 21.19
N CYS A 99 5.23 13.02 21.01
CA CYS A 99 4.39 12.46 22.09
C CYS A 99 4.57 10.95 22.32
N GLY A 100 5.46 10.30 21.57
CA GLY A 100 5.74 8.87 21.70
C GLY A 100 4.60 7.93 21.26
N HIS A 101 3.49 8.46 20.73
CA HIS A 101 2.40 7.63 20.21
C HIS A 101 2.88 6.84 19.01
N VAL A 102 2.59 5.54 18.98
CA VAL A 102 2.94 4.66 17.87
C VAL A 102 1.90 4.81 16.77
N TYR A 103 2.35 5.19 15.58
CA TYR A 103 1.57 5.14 14.36
C TYR A 103 1.81 3.80 13.66
N ASP A 104 0.78 2.96 13.63
CA ASP A 104 0.77 1.61 13.09
C ASP A 104 -0.32 1.43 12.02
N MET A 105 -0.69 0.19 11.68
CA MET A 105 -1.70 -0.09 10.67
C MET A 105 -3.08 0.48 11.05
N TYR A 106 -3.41 0.45 12.34
CA TYR A 106 -4.70 0.93 12.80
C TYR A 106 -4.81 2.45 12.58
N GLU A 107 -3.78 3.20 12.98
CA GLU A 107 -3.77 4.65 12.77
C GLU A 107 -3.74 5.00 11.28
N PHE A 108 -3.03 4.20 10.49
CA PHE A 108 -3.04 4.30 9.04
C PHE A 108 -4.45 4.19 8.46
N LEU A 109 -5.16 3.10 8.76
CA LEU A 109 -6.50 2.84 8.21
C LEU A 109 -7.49 3.90 8.67
N LYS A 110 -7.40 4.32 9.93
CA LYS A 110 -8.22 5.38 10.49
C LYS A 110 -8.00 6.71 9.78
N GLN A 111 -6.74 7.06 9.48
CA GLN A 111 -6.41 8.24 8.68
C GLN A 111 -6.95 8.09 7.25
N GLY A 112 -6.76 6.94 6.61
CA GLY A 112 -7.26 6.68 5.26
C GLY A 112 -8.79 6.82 5.15
N ILE A 113 -9.53 6.31 6.13
CA ILE A 113 -10.99 6.47 6.22
C ILE A 113 -11.35 7.94 6.37
N ALA A 114 -10.63 8.70 7.21
CA ALA A 114 -10.88 10.12 7.41
C ALA A 114 -10.59 10.97 6.16
N GLU A 115 -9.56 10.62 5.38
CA GLU A 115 -9.11 11.39 4.21
C GLU A 115 -9.86 11.02 2.91
N HIS A 116 -10.22 9.75 2.74
CA HIS A 116 -10.77 9.23 1.48
C HIS A 116 -12.20 8.73 1.61
N GLY A 117 -12.71 8.60 2.83
CA GLY A 117 -14.01 7.99 3.08
C GLY A 117 -13.92 6.47 3.17
N ARG A 118 -14.80 5.90 4.00
CA ARG A 118 -14.87 4.46 4.28
C ARG A 118 -15.08 3.62 3.02
N GLU A 119 -16.00 4.04 2.15
CA GLU A 119 -16.35 3.30 0.93
C GLU A 119 -15.16 3.09 0.00
N ILE A 120 -14.25 4.08 -0.09
CA ILE A 120 -13.05 3.96 -0.92
C ILE A 120 -12.07 2.95 -0.29
N VAL A 121 -11.88 3.02 1.02
CA VAL A 121 -10.98 2.09 1.73
C VAL A 121 -11.50 0.65 1.65
N GLU A 122 -12.80 0.45 1.87
CA GLU A 122 -13.44 -0.85 1.76
C GLU A 122 -13.44 -1.37 0.32
N GLY A 123 -13.75 -0.51 -0.66
CA GLY A 123 -13.74 -0.87 -2.07
C GLY A 123 -12.34 -1.24 -2.58
N ILE A 124 -11.30 -0.63 -2.01
CA ILE A 124 -9.92 -1.08 -2.18
C ILE A 124 -9.81 -2.46 -1.52
N LEU A 125 -9.98 -2.62 -0.20
CA LEU A 125 -9.84 -3.91 0.52
C LEU A 125 -10.65 -5.09 -0.04
N ALA A 126 -11.73 -4.83 -0.76
CA ALA A 126 -12.58 -5.84 -1.40
C ALA A 126 -12.14 -6.25 -2.81
N LEU A 127 -11.02 -5.76 -3.35
CA LEU A 127 -10.53 -6.20 -4.65
C LEU A 127 -10.03 -7.66 -4.60
N GLU A 128 -10.76 -8.56 -5.27
CA GLU A 128 -10.43 -9.99 -5.29
C GLU A 128 -9.41 -10.36 -6.39
N ASP A 129 -9.64 -9.84 -7.60
CA ASP A 129 -8.87 -10.21 -8.81
C ASP A 129 -7.78 -9.20 -9.19
N ALA A 130 -7.78 -8.04 -8.56
CA ALA A 130 -6.87 -6.95 -8.85
C ALA A 130 -6.15 -6.49 -7.58
N ALA A 131 -4.93 -6.02 -7.75
CA ALA A 131 -4.13 -5.40 -6.72
C ALA A 131 -3.72 -4.00 -7.17
N VAL A 132 -3.68 -3.08 -6.21
CA VAL A 132 -3.17 -1.72 -6.40
C VAL A 132 -1.78 -1.63 -5.80
N ILE A 133 -0.75 -1.38 -6.60
CA ILE A 133 0.60 -1.15 -6.11
C ILE A 133 0.90 0.34 -6.19
N ARG A 134 1.09 1.02 -5.05
CA ARG A 134 1.53 2.43 -5.04
C ARG A 134 3.01 2.48 -4.74
N VAL A 135 3.77 3.03 -5.68
CA VAL A 135 5.21 3.22 -5.56
C VAL A 135 5.50 4.67 -5.21
N ASN A 136 6.23 4.88 -4.13
CA ASN A 136 6.64 6.14 -3.53
C ASN A 136 5.54 7.21 -3.44
N PRO A 137 4.31 6.89 -3.00
CA PRO A 137 3.28 7.92 -2.91
C PRO A 137 3.67 8.95 -1.86
N VAL A 138 3.26 10.19 -2.10
CA VAL A 138 3.36 11.25 -1.09
C VAL A 138 2.25 11.00 -0.09
N GLN A 139 2.61 10.59 1.12
CA GLN A 139 1.67 10.49 2.23
C GLN A 139 2.18 11.27 3.43
N SER A 140 1.33 12.13 3.96
CA SER A 140 1.60 12.86 5.20
C SER A 140 1.00 12.07 6.33
N LEU A 141 1.84 11.39 7.11
CA LEU A 141 1.37 10.67 8.30
C LEU A 141 1.02 11.72 9.36
N VAL A 142 -0.16 11.63 9.96
CA VAL A 142 -0.61 12.59 10.98
C VAL A 142 -0.71 11.87 12.31
N CYS A 143 0.09 12.29 13.30
CA CYS A 143 -0.04 11.72 14.64
C CYS A 143 -1.45 11.98 15.18
N PRO A 144 -2.23 10.95 15.58
CA PRO A 144 -3.61 11.12 16.01
C PRO A 144 -3.73 11.95 17.30
N ASN A 145 -2.73 11.88 18.18
CA ASN A 145 -2.74 12.53 19.49
C ASN A 145 -2.35 14.01 19.42
N CYS A 146 -1.20 14.33 18.81
CA CYS A 146 -0.64 15.68 18.83
C CYS A 146 -0.70 16.42 17.48
N LYS A 147 -1.31 15.77 16.46
CA LYS A 147 -1.51 16.30 15.09
C LYS A 147 -0.22 16.71 14.38
N LEU A 148 0.94 16.24 14.85
CA LEU A 148 2.21 16.45 14.16
C LEU A 148 2.16 15.75 12.79
N LEU A 149 2.47 16.51 11.74
CA LEU A 149 2.76 15.97 10.42
C LEU A 149 4.13 15.26 10.48
N MET A 150 4.09 13.94 10.50
CA MET A 150 5.25 13.09 10.41
C MET A 150 5.53 12.85 8.92
N ARG A 151 6.77 13.09 8.50
CA ARG A 151 7.16 12.76 7.13
C ARG A 151 7.19 11.24 6.99
N GLY A 152 6.28 10.69 6.19
CA GLY A 152 6.48 9.39 5.58
C GLY A 152 7.60 9.49 4.56
N HIS A 153 8.46 8.48 4.48
CA HIS A 153 9.50 8.38 3.46
C HIS A 153 8.89 7.89 2.11
N PRO A 154 9.62 7.89 0.99
CA PRO A 154 9.14 7.25 -0.22
C PRO A 154 8.87 5.75 0.07
N HIS A 155 7.63 5.32 -0.14
CA HIS A 155 7.11 4.03 0.36
C HIS A 155 6.58 3.14 -0.77
N TYR A 156 6.64 1.83 -0.59
CA TYR A 156 5.98 0.85 -1.46
C TYR A 156 4.70 0.35 -0.77
N TYR A 157 3.57 0.33 -1.47
CA TYR A 157 2.29 -0.21 -0.98
C TYR A 157 1.85 -1.35 -1.89
N GLY A 158 1.77 -2.57 -1.37
CA GLY A 158 1.07 -3.70 -2.00
C GLY A 158 -0.30 -3.85 -1.36
N HIS A 159 -1.33 -4.15 -2.14
CA HIS A 159 -2.71 -4.05 -1.69
C HIS A 159 -3.35 -5.39 -1.29
N CYS A 160 -2.84 -6.55 -1.73
CA CYS A 160 -3.34 -7.83 -1.20
C CYS A 160 -2.65 -8.27 0.11
N GLN A 161 -1.63 -7.53 0.53
CA GLN A 161 -0.91 -7.62 1.80
C GLN A 161 -0.39 -6.22 2.09
N TYR A 162 -1.08 -5.49 2.95
CA TYR A 162 -0.70 -4.11 3.23
C TYR A 162 0.71 -4.13 3.85
N ALA A 163 1.63 -3.26 3.44
CA ALA A 163 2.97 -3.17 4.00
C ALA A 163 3.44 -1.71 4.06
N CYS A 164 3.91 -1.28 5.22
CA CYS A 164 4.63 -0.02 5.38
C CYS A 164 6.12 -0.40 5.62
N CYS A 165 7.11 0.33 5.08
CA CYS A 165 8.56 0.20 5.39
C CYS A 165 9.10 1.26 6.40
N ARG A 166 9.76 0.89 7.50
CA ARG A 166 10.41 1.77 8.49
C ARG A 166 11.86 1.99 8.06
N GLY A 167 12.17 3.09 7.39
CA GLY A 167 13.56 3.37 7.00
C GLY A 167 13.89 4.85 6.83
N GLY A 168 14.87 5.32 7.62
CA GLY A 168 15.65 6.56 7.44
C GLY A 168 15.59 7.57 8.59
N GLN A 169 16.60 7.59 9.48
CA GLN A 169 16.79 8.63 10.48
C GLN A 169 17.32 9.95 9.85
N VAL A 170 17.00 11.05 10.55
CA VAL A 170 17.39 12.48 10.41
C VAL A 170 16.81 13.28 9.24
#